data_AF-A0A3B8QW80-F1
#
_entry.id   AF-A0A3B8QW80-F1
#
_cell.length_a   1.000
_cell.length_b   1.000
_cell.length_c   1.000
_cell.angle_alpha   90.00
_cell.angle_beta   90.00
_cell.angle_gamma   90.00
#
_symmetry.space_group_name_H-M   'P 1'
#
loop_
_entity.id
_entity.type
_entity.pdbx_description
1 polymer ?
#
loop_
_entity_poly.entity_id
_entity_poly.type
_entity_poly.pdbx_seq_one_letter_code
_entity_poly.pdbx_strand_id
1 'polypeptide(L)'
;MLMLPDLLQTTTQIATFKAGDKRKTLHQHLFLPKDYSGSPTVSLYTPWTEAEVLSHLTAGWGARPKYYELGAVDADGDGRFDLIASERGGDLLETRVYLNNGENKFDRKNSVIIPQVKTHPDVVDVFAHNGVTYILRSAGGSYWNNSTEYGEIIQRHNITTKENTIIYENKCSKSTNNCGAVFGKLHLLTDRSGKKFLVGENTSYTKFGERVRIK
;
A
#
# COMPACT_ATOMS: atom_id res chain seq x y z
N MET A 1 -9.25 6.80 35.86
CA MET A 1 -9.09 8.07 35.11
C MET A 1 -8.48 7.70 33.76
N LEU A 2 -9.29 7.68 32.70
CA LEU A 2 -8.82 7.45 31.33
C LEU A 2 -8.19 8.76 30.85
N MET A 3 -6.85 8.83 30.83
CA MET A 3 -6.17 9.87 30.07
C MET A 3 -6.37 9.55 28.59
N LEU A 4 -6.92 10.49 27.83
CA LEU A 4 -6.81 10.47 26.37
C LEU A 4 -5.31 10.50 26.04
N PRO A 5 -4.83 9.73 25.05
CA PRO A 5 -3.43 9.82 24.65
C PRO A 5 -3.12 11.27 24.22
N ASP A 6 -1.95 11.76 24.62
CA ASP A 6 -1.45 13.07 24.22
C ASP A 6 -1.61 13.21 22.71
N LEU A 7 -2.33 14.27 22.29
CA LEU A 7 -2.58 14.52 20.89
C LEU A 7 -1.23 14.70 20.18
N LEU A 8 -0.81 13.70 19.41
CA LEU A 8 0.35 13.77 18.53
C LEU A 8 0.14 14.89 17.51
N GLN A 9 0.75 16.06 17.72
CA GLN A 9 0.64 17.17 16.78
C GLN A 9 1.73 17.03 15.71
N THR A 10 1.55 16.09 14.77
CA THR A 10 2.41 16.03 13.57
C THR A 10 2.23 17.34 12.81
N THR A 11 3.28 18.16 12.77
CA THR A 11 3.28 19.38 11.96
C THR A 11 3.59 19.00 10.51
N THR A 12 2.73 19.45 9.59
CA THR A 12 2.89 19.20 8.16
C THR A 12 2.91 20.52 7.39
N GLN A 13 3.67 20.59 6.30
CA GLN A 13 3.67 21.73 5.41
C GLN A 13 2.78 21.41 4.21
N ILE A 14 1.73 22.20 4.02
CA ILE A 14 0.88 22.13 2.82
C ILE A 14 1.43 23.11 1.80
N ALA A 15 1.85 22.61 0.65
CA ALA A 15 2.29 23.43 -0.45
C ALA A 15 1.28 23.35 -1.60
N THR A 16 0.83 24.52 -2.08
CA THR A 16 -0.22 24.65 -3.09
C THR A 16 0.35 25.26 -4.35
N PHE A 17 0.22 24.58 -5.48
CA PHE A 17 0.76 25.05 -6.76
C PHE A 17 -0.25 24.92 -7.88
N LYS A 18 -0.19 25.85 -8.83
CA LYS A 18 -0.85 25.72 -10.13
C LYS A 18 0.08 24.96 -11.06
N ALA A 19 -0.39 23.86 -11.64
CA ALA A 19 0.45 22.98 -12.43
C ALA A 19 0.81 23.45 -13.86
N GLY A 20 0.79 24.76 -14.07
CA GLY A 20 1.06 25.41 -15.36
C GLY A 20 0.13 24.93 -16.48
N ASP A 21 0.56 25.13 -17.73
CA ASP A 21 -0.24 24.79 -18.92
C ASP A 21 -0.47 23.28 -19.11
N LYS A 22 0.36 22.43 -18.50
CA LYS A 22 0.28 20.97 -18.62
C LYS A 22 -0.83 20.34 -17.78
N ARG A 23 -1.24 20.97 -16.66
CA ARG A 23 -2.39 20.54 -15.84
C ARG A 23 -3.08 21.76 -15.24
N LYS A 24 -4.32 22.02 -15.67
CA LYS A 24 -5.12 23.21 -15.30
C LYS A 24 -5.72 23.14 -13.88
N THR A 25 -5.63 22.00 -13.20
CA THR A 25 -6.20 21.77 -11.87
C THR A 25 -5.23 22.20 -10.77
N LEU A 26 -5.76 22.79 -9.69
CA LEU A 26 -5.00 23.09 -8.48
C LEU A 26 -4.62 21.77 -7.80
N HIS A 27 -3.36 21.64 -7.39
CA HIS A 27 -2.89 20.48 -6.64
C HIS A 27 -2.35 20.93 -5.28
N GLN A 28 -2.71 20.17 -4.25
CA GLN A 28 -2.21 20.32 -2.89
C GLN A 28 -1.30 19.13 -2.61
N HIS A 29 -0.10 19.41 -2.11
CA HIS A 29 0.88 18.40 -1.76
C HIS A 29 1.20 18.52 -0.27
N LEU A 30 1.20 17.36 0.40
CA LEU A 30 1.58 17.24 1.80
C LEU A 30 3.08 16.95 1.88
N PHE A 31 3.85 17.85 2.48
CA PHE A 31 5.26 17.63 2.76
C PHE A 31 5.45 17.33 4.24
N LEU A 32 6.09 16.19 4.51
CA LEU A 32 6.62 15.92 5.84
C LEU A 32 7.87 16.78 6.06
N PRO A 33 8.10 17.33 7.26
CA PRO A 33 9.27 18.15 7.51
C PRO A 33 10.58 17.40 7.24
N LYS A 34 11.63 18.14 6.81
CA LYS A 34 12.95 17.56 6.57
C LYS A 34 13.54 17.07 7.89
N ASP A 35 14.18 15.91 7.83
CA ASP A 35 14.89 15.28 8.96
C ASP A 35 14.03 15.08 10.21
N TYR A 36 12.72 14.84 10.04
CA TYR A 36 11.85 14.50 11.14
C TYR A 36 12.34 13.23 11.84
N SER A 37 12.91 13.42 13.03
CA SER A 37 13.33 12.36 13.92
C SER A 37 12.84 12.69 15.34
N GLY A 38 11.98 11.84 15.88
CA GLY A 38 11.65 11.85 17.30
C GLY A 38 10.33 12.48 17.74
N SER A 39 10.16 12.43 19.07
CA SER A 39 8.94 12.55 19.86
C SER A 39 7.96 13.67 19.46
N PRO A 40 6.64 13.39 19.45
CA PRO A 40 5.59 14.34 19.08
C PRO A 40 5.34 15.46 20.10
N THR A 41 6.04 15.42 21.23
CA THR A 41 5.84 16.35 22.34
C THR A 41 6.61 17.65 22.17
N VAL A 42 7.76 17.62 21.49
CA VAL A 42 8.57 18.78 21.12
C VAL A 42 9.30 18.46 19.82
N SER A 43 8.80 18.94 18.70
CA SER A 43 9.44 18.74 17.39
C SER A 43 10.10 20.02 16.90
N LEU A 44 11.44 20.01 16.80
CA LEU A 44 12.18 20.97 15.99
C LEU A 44 12.22 20.41 14.57
N TYR A 45 11.77 21.18 13.59
CA TYR A 45 11.77 20.73 12.20
C TYR A 45 12.28 21.81 11.25
N THR A 46 12.88 21.35 10.15
CA THR A 46 13.33 22.23 9.08
C THR A 46 12.27 22.25 7.97
N PRO A 47 11.59 23.39 7.72
CA PRO A 47 10.63 23.48 6.62
C PRO A 47 11.32 23.36 5.27
N TRP A 48 10.58 22.93 4.26
CA TRP A 48 11.05 22.97 2.88
C TRP A 48 11.00 24.41 2.38
N THR A 49 12.06 24.85 1.70
CA THR A 49 12.06 26.11 0.96
C THR A 49 11.23 25.97 -0.31
N GLU A 50 10.69 27.08 -0.82
CA GLU A 50 9.89 27.07 -2.06
C GLU A 50 10.66 26.49 -3.25
N ALA A 51 11.96 26.81 -3.37
CA ALA A 51 12.82 26.29 -4.42
C ALA A 51 13.01 24.76 -4.33
N GLU A 52 13.18 24.21 -3.12
CA GLU A 52 13.29 22.76 -2.91
C GLU A 52 11.98 22.04 -3.25
N VAL A 53 10.84 22.62 -2.84
CA VAL A 53 9.51 22.09 -3.18
C VAL A 53 9.30 22.11 -4.69
N LEU A 54 9.60 23.23 -5.36
CA LEU A 54 9.45 23.35 -6.81
C LEU A 54 10.34 22.36 -7.55
N SER A 55 11.58 22.15 -7.08
CA SER A 55 12.51 21.16 -7.64
C SER A 55 11.94 19.73 -7.53
N HIS A 56 11.43 19.36 -6.35
CA HIS A 56 10.79 18.06 -6.12
C HIS A 56 9.58 17.82 -7.02
N LEU A 57 8.71 18.83 -7.13
CA LEU A 57 7.51 18.72 -7.97
C LEU A 57 7.87 18.63 -9.45
N THR A 58 8.82 19.43 -9.93
CA THR A 58 9.23 19.43 -11.34
C THR A 58 9.80 18.08 -11.77
N ALA A 59 10.56 17.40 -10.89
CA ALA A 59 11.10 16.07 -11.19
C ALA A 59 10.01 15.00 -11.44
N GLY A 60 8.84 15.13 -10.82
CA GLY A 60 7.76 14.13 -10.89
C GLY A 60 6.72 14.39 -11.99
N TRP A 61 6.68 15.57 -12.60
CA TRP A 61 5.59 15.93 -13.49
C TRP A 61 5.74 15.34 -14.89
N GLY A 62 4.79 14.47 -15.26
CA GLY A 62 4.72 13.85 -16.58
C GLY A 62 5.46 12.51 -16.70
N ALA A 63 6.21 12.10 -15.66
CA ALA A 63 6.68 10.73 -15.55
C ALA A 63 5.49 9.79 -15.32
N ARG A 64 5.43 8.67 -16.06
CA ARG A 64 4.48 7.60 -15.74
C ARG A 64 4.83 7.05 -14.35
N PRO A 65 3.86 6.91 -13.42
CA PRO A 65 4.14 6.33 -12.12
C PRO A 65 4.71 4.93 -12.32
N LYS A 66 5.89 4.69 -11.76
CA LYS A 66 6.54 3.37 -11.80
C LYS A 66 5.82 2.38 -10.90
N TYR A 67 5.29 2.88 -9.78
CA TYR A 67 4.51 2.13 -8.80
C TYR A 67 3.04 2.51 -8.91
N TYR A 68 2.17 1.52 -8.88
CA TYR A 68 0.72 1.70 -8.99
C TYR A 68 0.00 1.50 -7.67
N GLU A 69 0.62 0.73 -6.76
CA GLU A 69 0.15 0.59 -5.38
C GLU A 69 1.28 0.96 -4.42
N LEU A 70 0.94 1.79 -3.42
CA LEU A 70 1.82 2.24 -2.35
C LEU A 70 1.09 2.09 -1.02
N GLY A 71 1.62 1.25 -0.13
CA GLY A 71 1.06 1.02 1.20
C GLY A 71 2.06 1.37 2.30
N ALA A 72 1.60 2.02 3.36
CA ALA A 72 2.36 2.21 4.60
C ALA A 72 1.83 1.23 5.66
N VAL A 73 2.61 0.19 6.00
CA VAL A 73 2.20 -0.88 6.92
C VAL A 73 3.38 -1.31 7.78
N ASP A 74 3.14 -1.82 8.98
CA ASP A 74 4.16 -2.46 9.82
C ASP A 74 4.41 -3.89 9.32
N ALA A 75 5.30 -4.03 8.33
CA ALA A 75 5.41 -5.22 7.50
C ALA A 75 6.16 -6.35 8.21
N ASP A 76 7.16 -6.00 9.02
CA ASP A 76 7.98 -6.95 9.79
C ASP A 76 7.58 -7.04 11.28
N GLY A 77 6.66 -6.20 11.76
CA GLY A 77 6.10 -6.25 13.10
C GLY A 77 6.97 -5.59 14.15
N ASP A 78 7.91 -4.73 13.74
CA ASP A 78 8.82 -4.02 14.64
C ASP A 78 8.20 -2.77 15.29
N GLY A 79 6.94 -2.46 14.96
CA GLY A 79 6.18 -1.32 15.47
C GLY A 79 6.41 -0.02 14.71
N ARG A 80 7.14 -0.04 13.59
CA ARG A 80 7.36 1.10 12.69
C ARG A 80 6.65 0.84 11.36
N PHE A 81 6.15 1.90 10.75
CA PHE A 81 5.60 1.79 9.40
C PHE A 81 6.71 1.67 8.37
N ASP A 82 6.62 0.62 7.56
CA ASP A 82 7.39 0.38 6.35
C ASP A 82 6.64 0.92 5.12
N LEU A 83 7.34 0.99 3.99
CA LEU A 83 6.74 1.37 2.71
C LEU A 83 6.73 0.17 1.76
N ILE A 84 5.56 -0.19 1.25
CA ILE A 84 5.40 -1.21 0.22
C ILE A 84 5.09 -0.53 -1.09
N ALA A 85 5.83 -0.88 -2.14
CA ALA A 85 5.65 -0.33 -3.47
C ALA A 85 5.57 -1.45 -4.51
N SER A 86 4.50 -1.44 -5.29
CA SER A 86 4.26 -2.44 -6.34
C SER A 86 4.25 -1.81 -7.72
N GLU A 87 5.10 -2.32 -8.61
CA GLU A 87 5.17 -1.90 -10.01
C GLU A 87 4.02 -2.53 -10.83
N ARG A 88 3.61 -1.92 -11.95
CA ARG A 88 2.59 -2.48 -12.88
C ARG A 88 3.08 -2.46 -14.32
N GLY A 89 2.80 -3.54 -15.05
CA GLY A 89 3.10 -3.72 -16.49
C GLY A 89 4.56 -4.07 -16.82
N GLY A 90 4.84 -5.33 -17.19
CA GLY A 90 6.17 -5.84 -17.63
C GLY A 90 6.56 -7.20 -17.02
N ASP A 91 7.72 -7.75 -17.43
CA ASP A 91 8.20 -9.08 -17.00
C ASP A 91 8.91 -9.08 -15.62
N LEU A 92 9.14 -7.91 -15.01
CA LEU A 92 9.91 -7.71 -13.78
C LEU A 92 9.16 -6.89 -12.70
N LEU A 93 7.87 -7.16 -12.49
CA LEU A 93 7.01 -6.46 -11.50
C LEU A 93 7.35 -6.82 -10.06
N GLU A 94 8.31 -6.13 -9.46
CA GLU A 94 8.64 -6.37 -8.06
C GLU A 94 7.63 -5.68 -7.13
N THR A 95 7.09 -6.44 -6.18
CA THR A 95 6.50 -5.87 -4.96
C THR A 95 7.63 -5.76 -3.94
N ARG A 96 7.99 -4.54 -3.57
CA ARG A 96 9.13 -4.27 -2.69
C ARG A 96 8.67 -3.64 -1.39
N VAL A 97 9.19 -4.12 -0.28
CA VAL A 97 9.03 -3.55 1.06
C VAL A 97 10.31 -2.82 1.42
N TYR A 98 10.26 -1.51 1.58
CA TYR A 98 11.34 -0.68 2.09
C TYR A 98 11.20 -0.62 3.60
N LEU A 99 12.19 -1.17 4.31
CA LEU A 99 12.14 -1.29 5.76
C LEU A 99 12.53 0.01 6.44
N ASN A 100 11.76 0.41 7.46
CA ASN A 100 12.03 1.59 8.26
C ASN A 100 12.86 1.21 9.50
N ASN A 101 14.14 1.57 9.48
CA ASN A 101 15.04 1.36 10.61
C ASN A 101 14.90 2.40 11.75
N GLY A 102 13.87 3.26 11.71
CA GLY A 102 13.63 4.32 12.68
C GLY A 102 14.10 5.70 12.22
N GLU A 103 14.80 5.80 11.09
CA GLU A 103 15.22 7.08 10.51
C GLU A 103 14.20 7.66 9.52
N ASN A 104 13.13 6.93 9.19
CA ASN A 104 12.16 7.31 8.15
C ASN A 104 12.81 7.60 6.78
N LYS A 105 13.92 6.91 6.48
CA LYS A 105 14.64 6.98 5.21
C LYS A 105 14.50 5.64 4.50
N PHE A 106 13.89 5.67 3.31
CA PHE A 106 13.59 4.47 2.54
C PHE A 106 14.53 4.37 1.34
N ASP A 107 15.35 3.32 1.32
CA ASP A 107 16.32 3.08 0.25
C ASP A 107 16.20 1.65 -0.30
N ARG A 108 16.58 1.45 -1.57
CA ARG A 108 16.50 0.13 -2.20
C ARG A 108 17.44 -0.91 -1.59
N LYS A 109 18.51 -0.52 -0.90
CA LYS A 109 19.45 -1.46 -0.27
C LYS A 109 18.83 -2.09 0.98
N ASN A 110 18.05 -1.32 1.73
CA ASN A 110 17.28 -1.76 2.88
C ASN A 110 15.85 -2.13 2.48
N SER A 111 15.72 -3.08 1.55
CA SER A 111 14.41 -3.54 1.10
C SER A 111 14.33 -5.04 0.86
N VAL A 112 13.13 -5.58 1.02
CA VAL A 112 12.79 -6.98 0.78
C VAL A 112 11.89 -7.07 -0.44
N ILE A 113 12.12 -8.08 -1.28
CA ILE A 113 11.26 -8.39 -2.42
C ILE A 113 10.25 -9.44 -1.99
N ILE A 114 8.96 -9.12 -2.11
CA ILE A 114 7.89 -10.11 -1.98
C ILE A 114 7.83 -10.87 -3.30
N PRO A 115 7.93 -12.22 -3.29
CA PRO A 115 7.86 -13.01 -4.50
C PRO A 115 6.57 -12.70 -5.27
N GLN A 116 6.68 -12.53 -6.59
CA GLN A 116 5.51 -12.40 -7.45
C GLN A 116 4.66 -13.67 -7.44
N VAL A 117 3.36 -13.49 -7.65
CA VAL A 117 2.47 -14.56 -8.08
C VAL A 117 2.15 -14.34 -9.56
N LYS A 118 2.84 -15.06 -10.45
CA LYS A 118 2.78 -14.83 -11.91
C LYS A 118 1.35 -14.86 -12.49
N THR A 119 0.49 -15.67 -11.89
CA THR A 119 -0.91 -15.80 -12.30
C THR A 119 -1.76 -14.59 -11.91
N HIS A 120 -1.37 -13.86 -10.86
CA HIS A 120 -2.07 -12.69 -10.32
C HIS A 120 -1.04 -11.56 -10.07
N PRO A 121 -0.47 -10.95 -11.13
CA PRO A 121 0.68 -10.06 -10.97
C PRO A 121 0.31 -8.71 -10.36
N ASP A 122 -0.92 -8.24 -10.57
CA ASP A 122 -1.37 -6.91 -10.16
C ASP A 122 -1.65 -6.88 -8.65
N VAL A 123 -1.11 -5.88 -7.95
CA VAL A 123 -1.42 -5.63 -6.54
C VAL A 123 -2.55 -4.62 -6.46
N VAL A 124 -3.57 -4.95 -5.67
CA VAL A 124 -4.78 -4.14 -5.45
C VAL A 124 -4.72 -3.44 -4.10
N ASP A 125 -4.30 -4.15 -3.06
CA ASP A 125 -4.19 -3.60 -1.71
C ASP A 125 -3.17 -4.39 -0.90
N VAL A 126 -2.65 -3.77 0.16
CA VAL A 126 -1.68 -4.38 1.07
C VAL A 126 -2.06 -4.09 2.51
N PHE A 127 -2.01 -5.13 3.34
CA PHE A 127 -2.33 -5.06 4.76
C PHE A 127 -1.26 -5.81 5.56
N ALA A 128 -0.92 -5.37 6.77
CA ALA A 128 -0.02 -6.12 7.64
C ALA A 128 -0.60 -6.32 9.04
N HIS A 129 -0.30 -7.49 9.63
CA HIS A 129 -0.67 -7.82 10.99
C HIS A 129 0.35 -8.77 11.62
N ASN A 130 0.85 -8.42 12.81
CA ASN A 130 1.79 -9.24 13.59
C ASN A 130 3.02 -9.70 12.78
N GLY A 131 3.65 -8.79 12.04
CA GLY A 131 4.82 -9.08 11.21
C GLY A 131 4.56 -9.98 10.01
N VAL A 132 3.29 -10.05 9.57
CA VAL A 132 2.87 -10.75 8.37
C VAL A 132 2.18 -9.77 7.44
N THR A 133 2.67 -9.70 6.21
CA THR A 133 2.09 -8.90 5.12
C THR A 133 1.12 -9.75 4.31
N TYR A 134 -0.04 -9.18 3.99
CA TYR A 134 -1.11 -9.76 3.19
C TYR A 134 -1.30 -8.87 1.96
N ILE A 135 -1.13 -9.45 0.77
CA ILE A 135 -1.19 -8.76 -0.51
C ILE A 135 -2.42 -9.26 -1.25
N LEU A 136 -3.39 -8.38 -1.46
CA LEU A 136 -4.50 -8.63 -2.35
C LEU A 136 -3.99 -8.46 -3.79
N ARG A 137 -4.05 -9.54 -4.56
CA ARG A 137 -3.62 -9.54 -5.97
C ARG A 137 -4.77 -9.90 -6.88
N SER A 138 -4.76 -9.36 -8.08
CA SER A 138 -5.77 -9.66 -9.10
C SER A 138 -5.16 -10.18 -10.41
N ALA A 139 -5.99 -10.89 -11.16
CA ALA A 139 -5.75 -11.37 -12.51
C ALA A 139 -6.97 -11.08 -13.39
N GLY A 140 -6.73 -10.69 -14.65
CA GLY A 140 -7.77 -10.46 -15.64
C GLY A 140 -8.37 -9.04 -15.67
N GLY A 141 -9.10 -8.73 -16.75
CA GLY A 141 -9.61 -7.39 -17.10
C GLY A 141 -9.10 -6.94 -18.49
N SER A 142 -9.29 -5.65 -18.85
CA SER A 142 -8.81 -5.06 -20.12
C SER A 142 -7.28 -5.12 -20.32
N TYR A 143 -6.55 -5.54 -19.28
CA TYR A 143 -5.09 -5.52 -19.22
C TYR A 143 -4.43 -6.85 -19.62
N TRP A 144 -5.19 -7.96 -19.65
CA TRP A 144 -4.72 -9.25 -20.16
C TRP A 144 -5.83 -9.95 -20.97
N ASN A 145 -6.03 -9.50 -22.21
CA ASN A 145 -7.03 -10.08 -23.12
C ASN A 145 -6.85 -11.60 -23.36
N ASN A 146 -5.67 -12.16 -23.04
CA ASN A 146 -5.30 -13.56 -23.26
C ASN A 146 -5.08 -14.38 -21.97
N SER A 147 -5.32 -13.82 -20.77
CA SER A 147 -5.27 -14.65 -19.56
C SER A 147 -6.47 -15.60 -19.54
N THR A 148 -6.26 -16.87 -19.24
CA THR A 148 -7.34 -17.82 -18.92
C THR A 148 -7.72 -17.80 -17.44
N GLU A 149 -6.90 -17.16 -16.62
CA GLU A 149 -7.07 -17.02 -15.18
C GLU A 149 -7.56 -15.60 -14.86
N TYR A 150 -8.78 -15.52 -14.33
CA TYR A 150 -9.40 -14.29 -13.83
C TYR A 150 -9.67 -14.46 -12.34
N GLY A 151 -9.56 -13.39 -11.57
CA GLY A 151 -9.95 -13.40 -10.17
C GLY A 151 -8.93 -12.77 -9.23
N GLU A 152 -9.00 -13.14 -7.96
CA GLU A 152 -8.24 -12.51 -6.89
C GLU A 152 -7.67 -13.55 -5.93
N ILE A 153 -6.49 -13.25 -5.40
CA ILE A 153 -5.85 -14.03 -4.36
C ILE A 153 -5.43 -13.13 -3.20
N ILE A 154 -5.29 -13.73 -2.02
CA ILE A 154 -4.55 -13.12 -0.92
C ILE A 154 -3.26 -13.90 -0.74
N GLN A 155 -2.14 -13.26 -1.07
CA GLN A 155 -0.81 -13.75 -0.76
C GLN A 155 -0.45 -13.33 0.66
N ARG A 156 -0.14 -14.29 1.52
CA ARG A 156 0.46 -14.09 2.84
C ARG A 156 1.97 -14.21 2.71
N HIS A 157 2.70 -13.21 3.15
CA HIS A 157 4.16 -13.21 3.21
C HIS A 157 4.66 -12.72 4.56
N ASN A 158 5.54 -13.49 5.20
CA ASN A 158 6.26 -13.05 6.38
C ASN A 158 7.63 -12.51 5.94
N ILE A 159 7.92 -11.25 6.26
CA ILE A 159 9.13 -10.55 5.81
C ILE A 159 10.39 -11.18 6.41
N THR A 160 10.33 -11.54 7.69
CA THR A 160 11.46 -12.06 8.47
C THR A 160 11.78 -13.52 8.13
N THR A 161 10.77 -14.39 8.16
CA THR A 161 10.95 -15.83 7.89
C THR A 161 10.95 -16.16 6.40
N LYS A 162 10.54 -15.20 5.56
CA LYS A 162 10.34 -15.36 4.11
C LYS A 162 9.28 -16.39 3.74
N GLU A 163 8.48 -16.87 4.70
CA GLU A 163 7.32 -17.72 4.41
C GLU A 163 6.39 -17.02 3.43
N ASN A 164 5.94 -17.75 2.41
CA ASN A 164 5.09 -17.22 1.37
C ASN A 164 4.01 -18.24 0.98
N THR A 165 2.74 -17.88 1.11
CA THR A 165 1.60 -18.79 0.90
C THR A 165 0.42 -18.05 0.31
N ILE A 166 -0.35 -18.68 -0.57
CA ILE A 166 -1.67 -18.19 -0.98
C ILE A 166 -2.70 -18.71 0.02
N ILE A 167 -3.45 -17.83 0.67
CA ILE A 167 -4.41 -18.17 1.74
C ILE A 167 -5.87 -17.99 1.33
N TYR A 168 -6.09 -17.39 0.17
CA TYR A 168 -7.39 -17.22 -0.44
C TYR A 168 -7.21 -17.16 -1.95
N GLU A 169 -8.14 -17.76 -2.66
CA GLU A 169 -8.19 -17.74 -4.11
C GLU A 169 -9.64 -17.78 -4.57
N ASN A 170 -10.05 -16.74 -5.28
CA ASN A 170 -11.30 -16.67 -5.99
C ASN A 170 -11.02 -16.86 -7.48
N LYS A 171 -11.22 -18.08 -7.98
CA LYS A 171 -11.04 -18.39 -9.40
C LYS A 171 -12.28 -18.02 -10.19
N CYS A 172 -12.07 -17.33 -11.29
CA CYS A 172 -13.07 -17.07 -12.30
C CYS A 172 -12.54 -17.47 -13.69
N SER A 173 -13.43 -18.00 -14.53
CA SER A 173 -13.12 -18.31 -15.92
C SER A 173 -13.82 -17.33 -16.85
N LYS A 174 -13.12 -16.86 -17.89
CA LYS A 174 -13.64 -15.90 -18.91
C LYS A 174 -15.01 -16.28 -19.52
N SER A 175 -15.37 -17.56 -19.46
CA SER A 175 -16.65 -18.11 -19.95
C SER A 175 -17.88 -17.73 -19.11
N THR A 176 -17.71 -17.30 -17.87
CA THR A 176 -18.81 -16.82 -17.03
C THR A 176 -18.72 -15.29 -16.98
N ASN A 177 -19.74 -14.59 -17.49
CA ASN A 177 -19.77 -13.12 -17.64
C ASN A 177 -19.72 -12.32 -16.31
N ASN A 178 -19.30 -12.93 -15.20
CA ASN A 178 -19.27 -12.35 -13.85
C ASN A 178 -17.85 -12.21 -13.27
N CYS A 179 -16.80 -12.28 -14.09
CA CYS A 179 -15.43 -12.07 -13.62
C CYS A 179 -15.13 -10.57 -13.44
N GLY A 180 -15.46 -10.03 -12.27
CA GLY A 180 -15.05 -8.70 -11.82
C GLY A 180 -14.12 -8.77 -10.61
N ALA A 181 -13.40 -7.68 -10.35
CA ALA A 181 -12.70 -7.50 -9.07
C ALA A 181 -13.72 -7.63 -7.93
N VAL A 182 -13.47 -8.57 -7.01
CA VAL A 182 -14.36 -8.88 -5.90
C VAL A 182 -14.02 -8.01 -4.70
N PHE A 183 -12.75 -7.63 -4.55
CA PHE A 183 -12.27 -6.80 -3.46
C PHE A 183 -11.44 -5.63 -3.99
N GLY A 184 -11.70 -4.44 -3.45
CA GLY A 184 -10.84 -3.27 -3.61
C GLY A 184 -9.94 -3.04 -2.41
N LYS A 185 -10.27 -3.59 -1.23
CA LYS A 185 -9.55 -3.37 0.03
C LYS A 185 -9.61 -4.56 0.98
N LEU A 186 -8.63 -4.65 1.87
CA LEU A 186 -8.54 -5.62 2.96
C LEU A 186 -8.76 -4.93 4.31
N HIS A 187 -9.54 -5.58 5.18
CA HIS A 187 -9.85 -5.10 6.52
C HIS A 187 -9.64 -6.19 7.56
N LEU A 188 -9.14 -5.81 8.74
CA LEU A 188 -9.14 -6.68 9.91
C LEU A 188 -10.41 -6.46 10.72
N LEU A 189 -11.29 -7.46 10.74
CA LEU A 189 -12.47 -7.45 11.61
C LEU A 189 -12.28 -8.38 12.79
N THR A 190 -12.75 -7.96 13.95
CA THR A 190 -12.79 -8.78 15.16
C THR A 190 -14.25 -9.09 15.48
N ASP A 191 -14.58 -10.38 15.65
CA ASP A 191 -15.93 -10.77 16.05
C ASP A 191 -16.15 -10.63 17.57
N ARG A 192 -17.39 -10.91 18.03
CA ARG A 192 -17.76 -10.83 19.45
C ARG A 192 -17.01 -11.82 20.35
N SER A 193 -16.40 -12.86 19.77
CA SER A 193 -15.56 -13.83 20.50
C SER A 193 -14.09 -13.40 20.57
N GLY A 194 -13.72 -12.26 19.99
CA GLY A 194 -12.35 -11.77 19.91
C GLY A 194 -11.57 -12.35 18.73
N LYS A 195 -12.22 -13.08 17.82
CA LYS A 195 -11.56 -13.73 16.71
C LYS A 195 -11.40 -12.78 15.53
N LYS A 196 -10.20 -12.79 14.95
CA LYS A 196 -9.82 -11.90 13.85
C LYS A 196 -10.02 -12.55 12.49
N PHE A 197 -10.48 -11.76 11.54
CA PHE A 197 -10.71 -12.14 10.15
C PHE A 197 -10.18 -11.06 9.24
N LEU A 198 -9.50 -11.47 8.19
CA LEU A 198 -9.21 -10.62 7.05
C LEU A 198 -10.44 -10.66 6.15
N VAL A 199 -11.02 -9.50 5.87
CA VAL A 199 -12.24 -9.38 5.07
C VAL A 199 -11.96 -8.47 3.91
N GLY A 200 -12.26 -8.95 2.70
CA GLY A 200 -12.21 -8.11 1.51
C GLY A 200 -13.49 -7.27 1.37
N GLU A 201 -13.33 -6.00 1.04
CA GLU A 201 -14.43 -5.07 0.74
C GLU A 201 -14.44 -4.70 -0.74
N ASN A 202 -15.61 -4.73 -1.38
CA ASN A 202 -15.80 -4.24 -2.75
C ASN A 202 -16.21 -2.76 -2.73
N THR A 203 -15.40 -1.88 -3.33
CA THR A 203 -15.67 -0.44 -3.34
C THR A 203 -16.78 -0.01 -4.31
N SER A 204 -17.19 -0.88 -5.25
CA SER A 204 -18.17 -0.57 -6.30
C SER A 204 -19.58 -1.12 -6.00
N TYR A 205 -19.68 -2.09 -5.09
CA TYR A 205 -20.94 -2.70 -4.67
C TYR A 205 -20.86 -2.90 -3.17
N THR A 206 -21.65 -2.17 -2.39
CA THR A 206 -21.75 -2.11 -0.91
C THR A 206 -22.01 -3.45 -0.20
N LYS A 207 -21.24 -4.50 -0.52
CA LYS A 207 -21.29 -5.84 0.03
C LYS A 207 -19.91 -6.17 0.61
N PHE A 208 -19.85 -6.35 1.93
CA PHE A 208 -18.72 -7.05 2.55
C PHE A 208 -18.72 -8.48 2.00
N GLY A 209 -17.66 -8.85 1.27
CA GLY A 209 -17.56 -10.18 0.70
C GLY A 209 -16.96 -11.21 1.67
N GLU A 210 -16.39 -12.27 1.11
CA GLU A 210 -15.95 -13.46 1.85
C GLU A 210 -14.93 -13.14 2.96
N ARG A 211 -15.04 -13.88 4.08
CA ARG A 211 -14.18 -13.72 5.25
C ARG A 211 -13.08 -14.77 5.24
N VAL A 212 -11.84 -14.33 5.19
CA VAL A 212 -10.66 -15.20 5.31
C VAL A 212 -10.19 -15.18 6.75
N ARG A 213 -10.23 -16.33 7.41
CA ARG A 213 -9.71 -16.44 8.78
C ARG A 213 -8.19 -16.34 8.74
N ILE A 214 -7.62 -15.43 9.54
CA ILE A 214 -6.18 -15.29 9.70
C ILE A 214 -5.79 -15.55 11.16
N LYS A 215 -4.56 -16.04 11.37
CA LYS A 215 -3.97 -16.30 12.69
C LYS A 215 -2.94 -15.23 13.00
#